data_AF-A0A945PNH9-F1
#
_entry.id   AF-A0A945PNH9-F1
#
_cell.length_a   1.000
_cell.length_b   1.000
_cell.length_c   1.000
_cell.angle_alpha   90.00
_cell.angle_beta   90.00
_cell.angle_gamma   90.00
#
_symmetry.space_group_name_H-M   'P 1'
#
loop_
_entity.id
_entity.type
_entity.pdbx_description
1 polymer ?
#
loop_
_entity_poly.entity_id
_entity_poly.type
_entity_poly.pdbx_seq_one_letter_code
_entity_poly.pdbx_strand_id
1 'polypeptide(L)'
;MNLKGFHGHNFFQPSLRCVRITLAVSVLGVLAACSYQPGDKDNPITRAFSWFSYLNGDDLRAYCRGGGPDRYRIVYNATWHEQVRTYDITADFSGADLVVQVRGTPDFTKAIPLDDLLKPWRGVTLRDRITTKDLNGVRSRLAMSDFYIPPANGTRVRSDHFFWVVMACEKGKFRFNAWEHPSKAFAKVTLIPALKPIDRTGIAFNAPHGLKERHENDKDQEDHYELVVRDGKFGVF
;
A
#
# COMPACT_ATOMS: atom_id res chain seq x y z
N MET A 1 -64.70 -39.49 42.95
CA MET A 1 -64.45 -38.83 41.65
C MET A 1 -63.19 -37.97 41.76
N ASN A 2 -62.21 -38.21 40.88
CA ASN A 2 -60.98 -37.45 40.54
C ASN A 2 -59.84 -37.19 41.56
N LEU A 3 -58.82 -38.08 41.49
CA LEU A 3 -57.39 -37.88 41.17
C LEU A 3 -56.68 -36.53 41.44
N LYS A 4 -55.59 -36.55 42.23
CA LYS A 4 -54.18 -36.57 41.76
C LYS A 4 -53.21 -36.44 42.96
N GLY A 5 -52.30 -37.41 43.11
CA GLY A 5 -51.20 -37.41 44.08
C GLY A 5 -49.85 -37.51 43.36
N PHE A 6 -48.88 -36.73 43.83
CA PHE A 6 -47.46 -36.74 43.46
C PHE A 6 -46.79 -38.05 43.94
N HIS A 7 -45.95 -38.66 43.10
CA HIS A 7 -44.94 -39.65 43.51
C HIS A 7 -43.64 -39.44 42.74
N GLY A 8 -42.52 -39.45 43.47
CA GLY A 8 -41.16 -39.41 42.92
C GLY A 8 -40.71 -40.78 42.42
N HIS A 9 -39.57 -40.82 41.72
CA HIS A 9 -38.88 -42.08 41.40
C HIS A 9 -37.36 -41.93 41.37
N ASN A 10 -36.73 -42.97 41.91
CA ASN A 10 -35.31 -43.28 42.02
C ASN A 10 -34.65 -43.72 40.69
N PHE A 11 -33.32 -43.59 40.67
CA PHE A 11 -32.27 -44.42 40.03
C PHE A 11 -32.60 -45.37 38.86
N PHE A 12 -31.87 -45.20 37.73
CA PHE A 12 -31.28 -46.32 36.96
C PHE A 12 -30.20 -45.82 35.96
N GLN A 13 -29.01 -46.44 35.99
CA GLN A 13 -27.95 -46.29 34.97
C GLN A 13 -28.37 -46.91 33.62
N PRO A 14 -27.69 -46.56 32.52
CA PRO A 14 -27.22 -47.63 31.65
C PRO A 14 -25.77 -47.48 31.16
N SER A 15 -25.19 -48.66 30.94
CA SER A 15 -23.86 -49.02 30.50
C SER A 15 -23.59 -48.83 29.00
N LEU A 16 -22.30 -48.81 28.68
CA LEU A 16 -21.65 -48.78 27.37
C LEU A 16 -22.30 -49.62 26.25
N ARG A 17 -22.33 -49.05 25.04
CA ARG A 17 -22.18 -49.79 23.77
C ARG A 17 -21.22 -49.05 22.84
N CYS A 18 -20.14 -49.74 22.48
CA CYS A 18 -19.23 -49.38 21.39
C CYS A 18 -19.99 -49.34 20.06
N VAL A 19 -19.98 -48.19 19.38
CA VAL A 19 -20.20 -48.12 17.94
C VAL A 19 -19.00 -47.41 17.33
N ARG A 20 -18.21 -48.18 16.57
CA ARG A 20 -17.09 -47.69 15.79
C ARG A 20 -17.58 -47.34 14.38
N ILE A 21 -17.17 -46.13 13.97
CA ILE A 21 -16.83 -45.71 12.59
C ILE A 21 -18.00 -45.40 11.66
N THR A 22 -18.15 -44.12 11.31
CA THR A 22 -17.93 -43.66 9.92
C THR A 22 -17.38 -42.23 9.94
N LEU A 23 -16.14 -42.11 9.46
CA LEU A 23 -15.40 -40.88 9.18
C LEU A 23 -15.99 -40.23 7.91
N ALA A 24 -16.11 -38.90 7.90
CA ALA A 24 -16.20 -37.98 6.74
C ALA A 24 -17.40 -37.02 6.85
N VAL A 25 -17.17 -35.81 7.38
CA VAL A 25 -17.59 -34.48 6.86
C VAL A 25 -17.12 -33.44 7.90
N SER A 26 -15.80 -33.27 8.06
CA SER A 26 -15.26 -32.27 9.00
C SER A 26 -13.90 -31.72 8.55
N VAL A 27 -13.77 -31.38 7.26
CA VAL A 27 -12.55 -30.75 6.71
C VAL A 27 -12.83 -29.49 5.86
N LEU A 28 -14.09 -29.09 5.64
CA LEU A 28 -14.40 -27.90 4.81
C LEU A 28 -14.74 -26.62 5.59
N GLY A 29 -14.52 -26.58 6.92
CA GLY A 29 -14.93 -25.46 7.77
C GLY A 29 -13.84 -24.56 8.35
N VAL A 30 -12.54 -24.83 8.12
CA VAL A 30 -11.44 -24.18 8.88
C VAL A 30 -10.64 -23.16 8.05
N LEU A 31 -10.96 -22.91 6.77
CA LEU A 31 -10.24 -21.93 5.96
C LEU A 31 -10.90 -20.54 5.88
N ALA A 32 -11.95 -20.26 6.67
CA ALA A 32 -12.67 -18.98 6.63
C ALA A 32 -12.57 -18.12 7.92
N ALA A 33 -11.60 -18.39 8.81
CA ALA A 33 -11.49 -17.62 10.06
C ALA A 33 -10.06 -17.41 10.59
N CYS A 34 -9.06 -17.24 9.72
CA CYS A 34 -7.94 -16.38 10.11
C CYS A 34 -8.41 -14.93 10.02
N SER A 35 -9.18 -14.53 11.03
CA SER A 35 -9.60 -13.16 11.25
C SER A 35 -8.37 -12.28 11.40
N TYR A 36 -8.17 -11.39 10.44
CA TYR A 36 -7.34 -10.19 10.57
C TYR A 36 -7.60 -9.54 11.94
N GLN A 37 -6.61 -9.56 12.82
CA GLN A 37 -6.60 -8.81 14.07
C GLN A 37 -5.94 -7.45 13.82
N PRO A 38 -6.64 -6.33 14.08
CA PRO A 38 -6.02 -5.01 14.07
C PRO A 38 -5.01 -4.93 15.23
N GLY A 39 -3.73 -5.15 14.95
CA GLY A 39 -2.69 -5.19 15.98
C GLY A 39 -1.33 -5.71 15.54
N ASP A 40 -1.26 -6.53 14.49
CA ASP A 40 0.00 -7.08 13.94
C ASP A 40 0.78 -6.06 13.09
N LYS A 41 1.04 -4.89 13.68
CA LYS A 41 1.84 -3.87 13.05
C LYS A 41 3.32 -4.17 13.12
N ASP A 42 3.84 -5.20 13.79
CA ASP A 42 5.28 -5.31 14.13
C ASP A 42 6.08 -6.42 13.45
N ASN A 43 5.52 -7.19 12.51
CA ASN A 43 6.31 -8.16 11.73
C ASN A 43 6.89 -7.53 10.44
N PRO A 44 8.23 -7.41 10.30
CA PRO A 44 8.87 -6.78 9.14
C PRO A 44 8.52 -7.46 7.81
N ILE A 45 8.34 -8.77 7.81
CA ILE A 45 7.96 -9.54 6.61
C ILE A 45 6.54 -9.14 6.16
N THR A 46 5.59 -9.06 7.08
CA THR A 46 4.21 -8.65 6.77
C THR A 46 4.12 -7.19 6.31
N ARG A 47 4.94 -6.30 6.89
CA ARG A 47 5.08 -4.91 6.45
C ARG A 47 5.61 -4.84 5.02
N ALA A 48 6.66 -5.61 4.70
CA ALA A 48 7.23 -5.67 3.36
C ALA A 48 6.21 -6.19 2.33
N PHE A 49 5.50 -7.28 2.64
CA PHE A 49 4.43 -7.78 1.76
C PHE A 49 3.29 -6.77 1.58
N SER A 50 2.88 -6.08 2.63
CA SER A 50 1.87 -5.01 2.52
C SER A 50 2.34 -3.84 1.67
N TRP A 51 3.63 -3.50 1.75
CA TRP A 51 4.24 -2.45 0.94
C TRP A 51 4.37 -2.86 -0.53
N PHE A 52 4.78 -4.09 -0.82
CA PHE A 52 4.86 -4.60 -2.19
C PHE A 52 3.48 -4.73 -2.82
N SER A 53 2.49 -5.19 -2.06
CA SER A 53 1.09 -5.20 -2.48
C SER A 53 0.56 -3.79 -2.73
N TYR A 54 0.96 -2.81 -1.91
CA TYR A 54 0.63 -1.39 -2.11
C TYR A 54 1.27 -0.80 -3.37
N LEU A 55 2.55 -1.09 -3.63
CA LEU A 55 3.27 -0.72 -4.86
C LEU A 55 2.74 -1.44 -6.11
N ASN A 56 2.23 -2.65 -5.95
CA ASN A 56 1.58 -3.42 -7.01
C ASN A 56 0.08 -3.10 -7.17
N GLY A 57 -0.46 -2.34 -6.20
CA GLY A 57 -1.84 -1.86 -6.10
C GLY A 57 -2.85 -2.98 -6.24
N ASP A 58 -2.62 -4.07 -5.53
CA ASP A 58 -3.54 -5.21 -5.54
C ASP A 58 -4.94 -4.79 -5.06
N ASP A 59 -5.00 -3.85 -4.12
CA ASP A 59 -6.25 -3.23 -3.68
C ASP A 59 -6.93 -2.46 -4.82
N LEU A 60 -6.18 -1.63 -5.57
CA LEU A 60 -6.73 -0.93 -6.74
C LEU A 60 -7.21 -1.91 -7.80
N ARG A 61 -6.44 -2.98 -8.10
CA ARG A 61 -6.84 -4.01 -9.07
C ARG A 61 -8.12 -4.72 -8.64
N ALA A 62 -8.23 -5.13 -7.38
CA ALA A 62 -9.37 -5.85 -6.85
C ALA A 62 -10.67 -5.02 -6.90
N TYR A 63 -10.58 -3.71 -6.70
CA TYR A 63 -11.74 -2.81 -6.71
C TYR A 63 -11.93 -2.05 -8.03
N CYS A 64 -11.06 -2.24 -9.02
CA CYS A 64 -11.19 -1.56 -10.31
C CYS A 64 -12.25 -2.23 -11.18
N ARG A 65 -13.47 -1.70 -11.09
CA ARG A 65 -14.64 -2.18 -11.84
C ARG A 65 -15.39 -1.02 -12.47
N GLY A 66 -16.17 -1.31 -13.52
CA GLY A 66 -17.04 -0.33 -14.16
C GLY A 66 -17.98 0.33 -13.15
N GLY A 67 -18.16 1.65 -13.27
CA GLY A 67 -19.01 2.45 -12.36
C GLY A 67 -18.35 2.85 -11.03
N GLY A 68 -17.14 2.38 -10.73
CA GLY A 68 -16.36 2.88 -9.60
C GLY A 68 -15.73 4.25 -9.87
N PRO A 69 -15.35 5.01 -8.81
CA PRO A 69 -14.64 6.27 -8.98
C PRO A 69 -13.25 6.04 -9.59
N ASP A 70 -12.75 7.03 -10.33
CA ASP A 70 -11.35 7.02 -10.77
C ASP A 70 -10.45 7.13 -9.52
N ARG A 71 -9.43 6.29 -9.44
CA ARG A 71 -8.46 6.27 -8.34
C ARG A 71 -7.06 6.32 -8.90
N TYR A 72 -6.18 7.07 -8.27
CA TYR A 72 -4.76 7.16 -8.61
C TYR A 72 -3.93 6.93 -7.37
N ARG A 73 -2.87 6.13 -7.51
CA ARG A 73 -1.80 6.01 -6.54
C ARG A 73 -0.50 6.38 -7.22
N ILE A 74 0.17 7.39 -6.67
CA ILE A 74 1.46 7.87 -7.17
C ILE A 74 2.46 7.72 -6.03
N VAL A 75 3.52 6.95 -6.27
CA VAL A 75 4.58 6.71 -5.30
C VAL A 75 5.89 7.27 -5.85
N TYR A 76 6.53 8.09 -5.05
CA TYR A 76 7.88 8.58 -5.25
C TYR A 76 8.79 8.00 -4.17
N ASN A 77 9.79 7.25 -4.59
CA ASN A 77 10.88 6.83 -3.71
C ASN A 77 12.09 7.68 -4.07
N ALA A 78 12.61 8.42 -3.10
CA ALA A 78 13.83 9.19 -3.23
C ALA A 78 14.89 8.57 -2.33
N THR A 79 15.16 7.28 -2.60
CA THR A 79 15.80 6.32 -1.70
C THR A 79 14.97 6.06 -0.43
N TRP A 80 14.81 4.79 -0.08
CA TRP A 80 13.86 4.31 0.92
C TRP A 80 14.08 4.92 2.31
N HIS A 81 15.35 5.14 2.69
CA HIS A 81 15.72 5.69 3.98
C HIS A 81 15.70 7.23 4.01
N GLU A 82 15.70 7.90 2.87
CA GLU A 82 15.74 9.37 2.82
C GLU A 82 14.36 9.97 2.57
N GLN A 83 13.58 9.48 1.60
CA GLN A 83 12.21 9.95 1.46
C GLN A 83 11.36 8.98 0.66
N VAL A 84 10.21 8.60 1.22
CA VAL A 84 9.13 7.94 0.48
C VAL A 84 7.90 8.82 0.55
N ARG A 85 7.35 9.18 -0.61
CA ARG A 85 6.18 10.03 -0.71
C ARG A 85 5.10 9.35 -1.54
N THR A 86 3.89 9.29 -1.01
CA THR A 86 2.74 8.70 -1.70
C THR A 86 1.58 9.68 -1.80
N TYR A 87 0.83 9.57 -2.89
CA TYR A 87 -0.41 10.29 -3.13
C TYR A 87 -1.48 9.26 -3.51
N ASP A 88 -2.50 9.13 -2.69
CA ASP A 88 -3.72 8.39 -3.00
C ASP A 88 -4.83 9.41 -3.30
N ILE A 89 -5.34 9.39 -4.53
CA ILE A 89 -6.35 10.31 -5.03
C ILE A 89 -7.60 9.51 -5.41
N THR A 90 -8.76 9.89 -4.87
CA THR A 90 -10.05 9.30 -5.25
C THR A 90 -10.95 10.37 -5.82
N ALA A 91 -11.22 10.30 -7.12
CA ALA A 91 -12.03 11.28 -7.82
C ALA A 91 -13.51 11.16 -7.46
N ASP A 92 -14.20 12.29 -7.49
CA ASP A 92 -15.65 12.37 -7.42
C ASP A 92 -16.17 13.50 -8.33
N PHE A 93 -17.45 13.86 -8.20
CA PHE A 93 -18.10 14.83 -9.09
C PHE A 93 -17.59 16.28 -8.93
N SER A 94 -16.96 16.62 -7.80
CA SER A 94 -16.51 17.99 -7.49
C SER A 94 -14.98 18.13 -7.37
N GLY A 95 -14.23 17.07 -7.66
CA GLY A 95 -12.77 17.07 -7.63
C GLY A 95 -12.23 15.71 -7.22
N ALA A 96 -11.46 15.68 -6.15
CA ALA A 96 -11.00 14.42 -5.54
C ALA A 96 -10.64 14.59 -4.07
N ASP A 97 -10.83 13.51 -3.31
CA ASP A 97 -10.17 13.35 -2.02
C ASP A 97 -8.70 13.00 -2.24
N LEU A 98 -7.82 13.62 -1.46
CA LEU A 98 -6.39 13.45 -1.51
C LEU A 98 -5.85 12.99 -0.15
N VAL A 99 -5.03 11.93 -0.17
CA VAL A 99 -4.21 11.52 0.97
C VAL A 99 -2.75 11.55 0.53
N VAL A 100 -1.94 12.35 1.22
CA VAL A 100 -0.49 12.39 1.02
C VAL A 100 0.19 11.78 2.23
N GLN A 101 1.13 10.87 2.01
CA GLN A 101 2.02 10.39 3.07
C GLN A 101 3.47 10.68 2.70
N VAL A 102 4.24 11.18 3.65
CA VAL A 102 5.68 11.43 3.48
C VAL A 102 6.40 10.76 4.64
N ARG A 103 7.32 9.86 4.34
CA ARG A 103 8.25 9.26 5.29
C ARG A 103 9.67 9.69 4.95
N GLY A 104 10.54 9.82 5.95
CA GLY A 104 11.99 9.84 5.73
C GLY A 104 12.73 11.18 5.83
N THR A 105 12.07 12.35 5.92
CA THR A 105 12.81 13.62 6.01
C THR A 105 12.52 14.35 7.33
N PRO A 106 13.44 14.31 8.31
CA PRO A 106 13.43 15.25 9.41
C PRO A 106 13.71 16.65 8.86
N ASP A 107 12.84 17.61 9.16
CA ASP A 107 13.07 19.03 8.85
C ASP A 107 13.91 19.66 9.97
N PHE A 108 15.23 19.64 9.83
CA PHE A 108 16.17 20.22 10.79
C PHE A 108 16.24 21.76 10.73
N THR A 109 15.50 22.41 9.82
CA THR A 109 15.42 23.88 9.78
C THR A 109 14.41 24.44 10.78
N LYS A 110 13.59 23.57 11.38
CA LYS A 110 12.65 23.91 12.45
C LYS A 110 13.22 23.50 13.80
N ALA A 111 13.01 24.35 14.82
CA ALA A 111 13.36 24.01 16.19
C ALA A 111 12.69 22.70 16.60
N ILE A 112 13.46 21.76 17.13
CA ILE A 112 12.95 20.50 17.68
C ILE A 112 12.10 20.87 18.90
N PRO A 113 10.79 20.54 18.93
CA PRO A 113 9.96 20.80 20.09
C PRO A 113 10.49 19.99 21.29
N LEU A 114 10.76 20.64 22.42
CA LEU A 114 11.23 19.97 23.63
C LEU A 114 10.19 19.01 24.23
N ASP A 115 8.92 19.25 23.93
CA ASP A 115 7.77 18.41 24.29
C ASP A 115 7.56 17.23 23.35
N ASP A 116 8.15 17.27 22.15
CA ASP A 116 8.04 16.21 21.16
C ASP A 116 9.32 16.04 20.33
N LEU A 117 10.33 15.49 21.01
CA LEU A 117 11.65 15.22 20.45
C LEU A 117 11.64 14.19 19.30
N LEU A 118 10.54 13.46 19.05
CA LEU A 118 10.46 12.46 17.96
C LEU A 118 9.66 12.96 16.75
N LYS A 119 9.08 14.17 16.80
CA LYS A 119 8.26 14.73 15.73
C LYS A 119 8.94 14.75 14.35
N PRO A 120 10.23 15.12 14.21
CA PRO A 120 10.91 15.07 12.91
C PRO A 120 11.04 13.66 12.31
N TRP A 121 10.99 12.63 13.14
CA TRP A 121 11.12 11.22 12.72
C TRP A 121 9.77 10.56 12.42
N ARG A 122 8.64 11.16 12.80
CA ARG A 122 7.31 10.66 12.41
C ARG A 122 6.97 11.17 11.02
N GLY A 123 6.69 10.24 10.09
CA GLY A 123 6.18 10.59 8.78
C GLY A 123 4.92 11.47 8.86
N VAL A 124 4.75 12.36 7.88
CA VAL A 124 3.58 13.25 7.78
C VAL A 124 2.49 12.57 6.97
N THR A 125 1.25 12.66 7.45
CA THR A 125 0.06 12.31 6.68
C THR A 125 -0.83 13.54 6.54
N LEU A 126 -1.11 13.94 5.31
CA LEU A 126 -2.07 14.99 4.99
C LEU A 126 -3.31 14.33 4.38
N ARG A 127 -4.49 14.77 4.81
CA ARG A 127 -5.77 14.48 4.16
C ARG A 127 -6.38 15.80 3.75
N ASP A 128 -6.71 15.94 2.48
CA ASP A 128 -7.20 17.18 1.90
C ASP A 128 -8.16 16.88 0.75
N ARG A 129 -8.72 17.94 0.16
CA ARG A 129 -9.54 17.88 -1.04
C ARG A 129 -8.94 18.77 -2.11
N ILE A 130 -8.89 18.27 -3.34
CA ILE A 130 -8.38 19.00 -4.50
C ILE A 130 -9.50 19.28 -5.50
N THR A 131 -9.34 20.36 -6.27
CA THR A 131 -10.34 20.76 -7.26
C THR A 131 -10.28 19.88 -8.51
N THR A 132 -11.32 19.92 -9.33
CA THR A 132 -11.31 19.29 -10.67
C THR A 132 -10.17 19.80 -11.54
N LYS A 133 -9.79 21.08 -11.41
CA LYS A 133 -8.66 21.67 -12.14
C LYS A 133 -7.35 21.00 -11.75
N ASP A 134 -7.13 20.80 -10.45
CA ASP A 134 -5.92 20.17 -9.93
C ASP A 134 -5.83 18.69 -10.36
N LEU A 135 -6.93 17.96 -10.24
CA LEU A 135 -7.01 16.56 -10.69
C LEU A 135 -6.69 16.44 -12.19
N ASN A 136 -7.22 17.34 -13.01
CA ASN A 136 -6.92 17.37 -14.44
C ASN A 136 -5.45 17.72 -14.72
N GLY A 137 -4.83 18.56 -13.88
CA GLY A 137 -3.39 18.82 -13.91
C GLY A 137 -2.56 17.56 -13.67
N VAL A 138 -2.93 16.74 -12.67
CA VAL A 138 -2.29 15.45 -12.40
C VAL A 138 -2.44 14.51 -13.59
N ARG A 139 -3.66 14.32 -14.12
CA ARG A 139 -3.93 13.50 -15.31
C ARG A 139 -3.11 13.92 -16.52
N SER A 140 -3.00 15.22 -16.76
CA SER A 140 -2.23 15.77 -17.87
C SER A 140 -0.73 15.44 -17.73
N ARG A 141 -0.15 15.58 -16.52
CA ARG A 141 1.25 15.21 -16.28
C ARG A 141 1.51 13.72 -16.35
N LEU A 142 0.54 12.89 -15.96
CA LEU A 142 0.61 11.45 -16.19
C LEU A 142 0.69 11.12 -17.68
N ALA A 143 -0.18 11.73 -18.50
CA ALA A 143 -0.16 11.56 -19.95
C ALA A 143 1.19 11.97 -20.55
N MET A 144 1.72 13.13 -20.15
CA MET A 144 3.03 13.63 -20.61
C MET A 144 4.22 12.78 -20.15
N SER A 145 4.05 11.96 -19.10
CA SER A 145 5.08 11.08 -18.57
C SER A 145 5.03 9.66 -19.15
N ASP A 146 4.32 9.45 -20.26
CA ASP A 146 4.11 8.14 -20.90
C ASP A 146 3.42 7.11 -19.97
N PHE A 147 2.67 7.55 -18.94
CA PHE A 147 2.01 6.65 -17.97
C PHE A 147 1.10 5.60 -18.62
N TYR A 148 0.44 5.97 -19.72
CA TYR A 148 -0.52 5.11 -20.40
C TYR A 148 0.11 3.99 -21.23
N ILE A 149 1.44 4.03 -21.43
CA ILE A 149 2.21 2.96 -22.04
C ILE A 149 2.60 1.99 -20.93
N PRO A 150 2.22 0.71 -20.97
CA PRO A 150 2.59 -0.23 -19.92
C PRO A 150 4.12 -0.40 -19.83
N PRO A 151 4.67 -0.65 -18.63
CA PRO A 151 6.09 -0.90 -18.46
C PRO A 151 6.47 -2.20 -19.17
N ALA A 152 7.67 -2.24 -19.74
CA ALA A 152 8.19 -3.45 -20.35
C ALA A 152 8.42 -4.53 -19.28
N ASN A 153 8.27 -5.80 -19.67
CA ASN A 153 8.75 -6.90 -18.84
C ASN A 153 10.25 -6.72 -18.58
N GLY A 154 10.66 -6.90 -17.32
CA GLY A 154 12.03 -6.63 -16.89
C GLY A 154 12.30 -5.21 -16.41
N THR A 155 11.35 -4.27 -16.50
CA THR A 155 11.46 -2.96 -15.82
C THR A 155 11.67 -3.19 -14.32
N ARG A 156 12.69 -2.56 -13.75
CA ARG A 156 13.07 -2.74 -12.34
C ARG A 156 12.91 -1.44 -11.56
N VAL A 157 12.62 -1.59 -10.27
CA VAL A 157 12.75 -0.51 -9.27
C VAL A 157 13.43 -1.05 -8.03
N ARG A 158 14.38 -0.30 -7.50
CA ARG A 158 15.12 -0.62 -6.28
C ARG A 158 14.86 0.41 -5.20
N SER A 159 14.72 -0.07 -3.98
CA SER A 159 14.49 0.77 -2.80
C SER A 159 15.61 1.78 -2.53
N ASP A 160 16.85 1.48 -2.90
CA ASP A 160 18.01 2.37 -2.77
C ASP A 160 18.16 3.36 -3.94
N HIS A 161 17.24 3.35 -4.91
CA HIS A 161 17.25 4.24 -6.07
C HIS A 161 16.09 5.25 -6.03
N PHE A 162 16.18 6.29 -6.87
CA PHE A 162 15.04 7.14 -7.13
C PHE A 162 14.09 6.47 -8.12
N PHE A 163 12.81 6.36 -7.78
CA PHE A 163 11.82 5.83 -8.71
C PHE A 163 10.45 6.47 -8.55
N TRP A 164 9.67 6.38 -9.63
CA TRP A 164 8.23 6.59 -9.64
C TRP A 164 7.52 5.27 -9.91
N VAL A 165 6.48 4.98 -9.13
CA VAL A 165 5.50 3.94 -9.44
C VAL A 165 4.13 4.60 -9.46
N VAL A 166 3.39 4.41 -10.55
CA VAL A 166 2.05 4.96 -10.67
C VAL A 166 1.06 3.88 -11.04
N MET A 167 -0.12 4.01 -10.45
CA MET A 167 -1.23 3.10 -10.57
C MET A 167 -2.49 3.92 -10.74
N ALA A 168 -3.39 3.46 -11.59
CA ALA A 168 -4.70 4.08 -11.68
C ALA A 168 -5.78 3.05 -11.99
N CYS A 169 -6.96 3.26 -11.43
CA CYS A 169 -8.20 2.74 -11.99
C CYS A 169 -8.92 3.91 -12.63
N GLU A 170 -9.09 3.89 -13.95
CA GLU A 170 -9.81 4.93 -14.68
C GLU A 170 -10.91 4.31 -15.51
N LYS A 171 -12.16 4.73 -15.28
CA LYS A 171 -13.33 4.21 -15.98
C LYS A 171 -13.40 2.67 -15.94
N GLY A 172 -13.04 2.08 -14.79
CA GLY A 172 -12.98 0.63 -14.58
C GLY A 172 -11.84 -0.08 -15.31
N LYS A 173 -10.84 0.65 -15.83
CA LYS A 173 -9.63 0.08 -16.44
C LYS A 173 -8.43 0.34 -15.56
N PHE A 174 -7.80 -0.74 -15.10
CA PHE A 174 -6.57 -0.65 -14.32
C PHE A 174 -5.37 -0.34 -15.22
N ARG A 175 -4.47 0.52 -14.73
CA ARG A 175 -3.22 0.94 -15.38
C ARG A 175 -2.10 1.01 -14.36
N PHE A 176 -0.89 0.72 -14.81
CA PHE A 176 0.30 0.68 -13.97
C PHE A 176 1.53 1.02 -14.81
N ASN A 177 2.46 1.79 -14.25
CA ASN A 177 3.78 2.05 -14.83
C ASN A 177 4.81 2.37 -13.75
N ALA A 178 6.08 2.17 -14.07
CA ALA A 178 7.20 2.39 -13.18
C ALA A 178 8.41 2.93 -13.94
N TRP A 179 9.15 3.84 -13.31
CA TRP A 179 10.34 4.46 -13.87
C TRP A 179 11.41 4.58 -12.79
N GLU A 180 12.62 4.10 -13.06
CA GLU A 180 13.76 4.21 -12.17
C GLU A 180 14.81 5.18 -12.73
N HIS A 181 15.45 5.93 -11.85
CA HIS A 181 16.61 6.74 -12.15
C HIS A 181 17.92 5.95 -12.00
N PRO A 182 18.92 6.14 -12.88
CA PRO A 182 18.88 7.00 -14.06
C PRO A 182 18.34 6.25 -15.29
N SER A 183 17.31 6.78 -15.93
CA SER A 183 16.85 6.28 -17.24
C SER A 183 16.26 7.39 -18.09
N LYS A 184 16.30 7.22 -19.43
CA LYS A 184 15.64 8.16 -20.37
C LYS A 184 14.14 8.28 -20.10
N ALA A 185 13.51 7.19 -19.66
CA ALA A 185 12.08 7.18 -19.34
C ALA A 185 11.80 7.96 -18.05
N PHE A 186 12.61 7.78 -17.01
CA PHE A 186 12.53 8.58 -15.78
C PHE A 186 12.76 10.08 -16.04
N ALA A 187 13.73 10.44 -16.89
CA ALA A 187 14.03 11.83 -17.21
C ALA A 187 12.85 12.59 -17.88
N LYS A 188 11.89 11.87 -18.49
CA LYS A 188 10.67 12.45 -19.05
C LYS A 188 9.55 12.68 -18.01
N VAL A 189 9.65 12.07 -16.83
CA VAL A 189 8.58 12.11 -15.83
C VAL A 189 8.44 13.53 -15.28
N THR A 190 7.26 14.13 -15.44
CA THR A 190 6.98 15.54 -15.09
C THR A 190 5.89 15.67 -14.01
N LEU A 191 5.88 14.77 -13.04
CA LEU A 191 4.84 14.70 -12.01
C LEU A 191 4.96 15.78 -10.93
N ILE A 192 6.19 16.15 -10.54
CA ILE A 192 6.43 17.16 -9.48
C ILE A 192 5.67 18.47 -9.74
N PRO A 193 5.70 19.07 -10.95
CA PRO A 193 4.91 20.26 -11.25
C PRO A 193 3.41 20.18 -10.98
N ALA A 194 2.77 19.01 -11.10
CA ALA A 194 1.35 18.83 -10.78
C ALA A 194 1.10 18.45 -9.32
N LEU A 195 2.05 17.77 -8.68
CA LEU A 195 1.92 17.34 -7.29
C LEU A 195 2.25 18.45 -6.29
N LYS A 196 3.26 19.27 -6.58
CA LYS A 196 3.72 20.35 -5.69
C LYS A 196 2.61 21.34 -5.30
N PRO A 197 1.70 21.79 -6.18
CA PRO A 197 0.62 22.70 -5.81
C PRO A 197 -0.44 22.10 -4.88
N ILE A 198 -0.67 20.78 -4.97
CA ILE A 198 -1.64 20.07 -4.13
C ILE A 198 -1.02 19.47 -2.87
N ASP A 199 0.30 19.36 -2.83
CA ASP A 199 1.05 18.87 -1.68
C ASP A 199 1.30 19.98 -0.66
N ARG A 200 0.42 20.04 0.35
CA ARG A 200 0.50 21.01 1.45
C ARG A 200 1.24 20.48 2.68
N THR A 201 1.99 19.39 2.55
CA THR A 201 2.77 18.82 3.67
C THR A 201 3.88 19.75 4.16
N GLY A 202 4.30 20.71 3.33
CA GLY A 202 5.41 21.62 3.62
C GLY A 202 6.79 20.97 3.57
N ILE A 203 6.87 19.69 3.19
CA ILE A 203 8.14 18.96 3.04
C ILE A 203 8.57 19.04 1.58
N ALA A 204 9.80 19.48 1.32
CA ALA A 204 10.37 19.49 -0.01
C ALA A 204 10.56 18.08 -0.60
N PHE A 205 10.47 17.95 -1.92
CA PHE A 205 10.89 16.71 -2.60
C PHE A 205 12.40 16.56 -2.49
N ASN A 206 12.87 15.39 -2.06
CA ASN A 206 14.28 15.03 -2.18
C ASN A 206 14.60 14.79 -3.67
N ALA A 207 15.52 15.56 -4.24
CA ALA A 207 15.83 15.50 -5.66
C ALA A 207 16.79 14.34 -6.00
N PRO A 208 16.67 13.72 -7.20
CA PRO A 208 17.61 12.70 -7.64
C PRO A 208 19.05 13.21 -7.57
N HIS A 209 19.88 12.46 -6.86
CA HIS A 209 21.32 12.66 -6.79
C HIS A 209 22.04 11.33 -7.05
N GLY A 210 23.37 11.39 -7.22
CA GLY A 210 24.17 10.19 -7.40
C GLY A 210 24.00 9.24 -6.22
N LEU A 211 23.94 7.94 -6.47
CA LEU A 211 23.89 6.95 -5.39
C LEU A 211 25.13 7.12 -4.52
N LYS A 212 24.97 7.06 -3.19
CA LYS A 212 26.12 7.01 -2.28
C LYS A 212 26.93 5.76 -2.63
N GLU A 213 28.25 5.89 -2.65
CA GLU A 213 29.12 4.74 -2.87
C GLU A 213 28.82 3.67 -1.82
N ARG A 214 28.52 2.46 -2.27
CA ARG A 214 28.20 1.33 -1.38
C ARG A 214 29.51 0.84 -0.76
N HIS A 215 29.73 1.16 0.51
CA HIS A 215 30.86 0.58 1.25
C HIS A 215 30.52 -0.85 1.69
N GLU A 216 31.45 -1.79 1.49
CA GLU A 216 31.27 -3.23 1.72
C GLU A 216 30.92 -3.59 3.18
N ASN A 217 31.16 -2.68 4.13
CA ASN A 217 30.88 -2.86 5.56
C ASN A 217 29.63 -2.12 6.08
N ASP A 218 28.81 -1.52 5.20
CA ASP A 218 27.56 -0.92 5.65
C ASP A 218 26.54 -2.01 6.00
N LYS A 219 26.17 -2.07 7.30
CA LYS A 219 25.09 -2.94 7.80
C LYS A 219 23.73 -2.62 7.17
N ASP A 220 23.62 -1.50 6.46
CA ASP A 220 22.43 -1.08 5.70
C ASP A 220 22.22 -1.90 4.42
N GLN A 221 23.17 -2.78 4.06
CA GLN A 221 23.08 -3.64 2.87
C GLN A 221 21.92 -4.66 2.92
N GLU A 222 21.38 -4.94 4.11
CA GLU A 222 20.33 -5.96 4.31
C GLU A 222 18.88 -5.44 4.10
N ASP A 223 18.64 -4.13 4.04
CA ASP A 223 17.28 -3.55 4.08
C ASP A 223 16.74 -3.06 2.72
N HIS A 224 17.36 -3.48 1.61
CA HIS A 224 16.96 -3.06 0.27
C HIS A 224 16.20 -4.13 -0.51
N TYR A 225 15.09 -3.74 -1.12
CA TYR A 225 14.34 -4.58 -2.06
C TYR A 225 14.55 -4.15 -3.51
N GLU A 226 14.43 -5.12 -4.43
CA GLU A 226 14.29 -4.94 -5.87
C GLU A 226 12.97 -5.57 -6.33
N LEU A 227 12.18 -4.83 -7.10
CA LEU A 227 10.97 -5.33 -7.74
C LEU A 227 11.14 -5.28 -9.25
N VAL A 228 10.68 -6.33 -9.94
CA VAL A 228 10.78 -6.42 -11.40
C VAL A 228 9.40 -6.68 -12.00
N VAL A 229 9.08 -5.93 -13.05
CA VAL A 229 7.84 -6.08 -13.79
C VAL A 229 7.83 -7.40 -14.56
N ARG A 230 6.78 -8.19 -14.34
CA ARG A 230 6.42 -9.39 -15.11
C ARG A 230 4.91 -9.40 -15.33
N ASP A 231 4.49 -9.55 -16.58
CA ASP A 231 3.07 -9.64 -16.97
C ASP A 231 2.24 -8.45 -16.46
N GLY A 232 2.80 -7.23 -16.54
CA GLY A 232 2.11 -5.99 -16.17
C GLY A 232 1.90 -5.77 -14.66
N LYS A 233 2.66 -6.47 -13.81
CA LYS A 233 2.70 -6.31 -12.36
C LYS A 233 4.12 -6.51 -11.83
N PHE A 234 4.41 -6.10 -10.60
CA PHE A 234 5.66 -6.48 -9.95
C PHE A 234 5.61 -7.96 -9.56
N GLY A 235 6.67 -8.70 -9.87
CA GLY A 235 6.98 -9.99 -9.28
C GLY A 235 7.81 -9.81 -8.01
N VAL A 236 7.49 -10.57 -6.97
CA VAL A 236 8.34 -10.72 -5.79
C VAL A 236 9.30 -11.88 -6.08
N PHE A 237 10.60 -11.68 -5.83
CA PHE A 237 11.63 -12.73 -5.92
C PHE A 237 11.80 -13.43 -4.59
#